data_AF-M0ZVV7-F1
#
_entry.id   AF-M0ZVV7-F1
#
_cell.length_a   1.000
_cell.length_b   1.000
_cell.length_c   1.000
_cell.angle_alpha   90.00
_cell.angle_beta   90.00
_cell.angle_gamma   90.00
#
_symmetry.space_group_name_H-M   'P 1'
#
loop_
_entity.id
_entity.type
_entity.pdbx_description
1 polymer ?
#
loop_
_entity_poly.entity_id
_entity_poly.type
_entity_poly.pdbx_seq_one_letter_code
_entity_poly.pdbx_strand_id
1 'polypeptide(L)'
;MELALKITSKIRARERFCVYVVMPMWPEGDPKSITVQEILFWQSQTIQMMYQVIATELKSMQILDSHPQDYLNFYCLGNREEIPGSIAQSSGNGDKVSDSYKFQRFMIYVHAKGMIVDDEYVIVGSANINQRSLAGSKDTEIAMGAYQPHYAWTEKQRHPQGQIYGYRMSLWAEHLGRIEECFKEPEALTCVRKVNEVAEENWKSYTAENFTQLQGHLLKYPIHVGADGNVGPLPEYENFPDVGGRILGNHAPTIPDVLTT
;
A
#
# COMPACT_ATOMS: atom_id res chain seq x y z
N MET A 1 -1.39 -5.82 14.29
CA MET A 1 -2.35 -5.52 15.38
C MET A 1 -2.23 -4.08 15.86
N GLU A 2 -1.03 -3.63 16.29
CA GLU A 2 -0.81 -2.28 16.87
C GLU A 2 -1.36 -1.11 16.04
N LEU A 3 -1.18 -1.11 14.71
CA LEU A 3 -1.72 -0.06 13.84
C LEU A 3 -3.24 0.09 13.95
N ALA A 4 -3.98 -1.03 13.95
CA ALA A 4 -5.43 -1.01 14.10
C ALA A 4 -5.85 -0.56 15.50
N LEU A 5 -5.15 -1.01 16.55
CA LEU A 5 -5.42 -0.58 17.94
C LEU A 5 -5.11 0.90 18.17
N LYS A 6 -4.07 1.43 17.51
CA LYS A 6 -3.76 2.86 17.54
C LYS A 6 -4.88 3.66 16.88
N ILE A 7 -5.36 3.24 15.71
CA ILE A 7 -6.51 3.86 15.04
C ILE A 7 -7.74 3.83 15.96
N THR A 8 -8.08 2.68 16.56
CA THR A 8 -9.26 2.61 17.45
C THR A 8 -9.12 3.48 18.69
N SER A 9 -7.92 3.61 19.27
CA SER A 9 -7.68 4.57 20.36
C SER A 9 -7.96 6.02 19.95
N LYS A 10 -7.62 6.39 18.72
CA LYS A 10 -7.81 7.74 18.18
C LYS A 10 -9.28 8.00 17.83
N ILE A 11 -9.98 6.98 17.30
CA ILE A 11 -11.44 7.01 17.12
C ILE A 11 -12.15 7.26 18.46
N ARG A 12 -11.78 6.53 19.52
CA ARG A 12 -12.34 6.72 20.87
C ARG A 12 -12.10 8.12 21.41
N ALA A 13 -10.90 8.64 21.19
CA ALA A 13 -10.52 10.00 21.59
C ALA A 13 -11.14 11.10 20.70
N ARG A 14 -11.81 10.75 19.59
CA ARG A 14 -12.27 11.67 18.54
C ARG A 14 -11.14 12.53 17.96
N GLU A 15 -9.94 11.96 17.93
CA GLU A 15 -8.76 12.58 17.35
C GLU A 15 -8.55 12.06 15.94
N ARG A 16 -8.19 12.96 15.02
CA ARG A 16 -7.88 12.57 13.66
C ARG A 16 -6.58 11.77 13.62
N PHE A 17 -6.59 10.69 12.87
CA PHE A 17 -5.43 9.81 12.69
C PHE A 17 -5.63 8.99 11.41
N CYS A 18 -4.56 8.70 10.71
CA CYS A 18 -4.59 7.83 9.55
C CYS A 18 -3.29 7.06 9.39
N VAL A 19 -3.37 5.97 8.63
CA VAL A 19 -2.25 5.09 8.29
C VAL A 19 -2.30 4.82 6.78
N TYR A 20 -1.17 5.10 6.13
CA TYR A 20 -0.94 4.79 4.71
C TYR A 20 0.05 3.63 4.62
N VAL A 21 -0.32 2.57 3.92
CA VAL A 21 0.53 1.39 3.71
C VAL A 21 0.78 1.25 2.21
N VAL A 22 2.05 1.35 1.80
CA VAL A 22 2.47 1.08 0.42
C VAL A 22 3.24 -0.24 0.42
N MET A 23 2.84 -1.15 -0.46
CA MET A 23 3.34 -2.52 -0.52
C MET A 23 3.43 -2.97 -1.98
N PRO A 24 4.21 -4.01 -2.34
CA PRO A 24 4.24 -4.45 -3.72
C PRO A 24 2.87 -5.01 -4.12
N MET A 25 2.54 -4.95 -5.42
CA MET A 25 1.26 -5.48 -5.91
C MET A 25 1.15 -6.98 -5.60
N TRP A 26 2.26 -7.71 -5.74
CA TRP A 26 2.49 -9.03 -5.16
C TRP A 26 3.98 -9.17 -4.77
N PRO A 27 4.33 -10.06 -3.82
CA PRO A 27 5.72 -10.39 -3.51
C PRO A 27 6.48 -10.90 -4.75
N GLU A 28 7.78 -10.63 -4.84
CA GLU A 28 8.61 -11.10 -5.95
C GLU A 28 8.49 -12.61 -6.20
N GLY A 29 8.26 -12.99 -7.46
CA GLY A 29 8.01 -14.35 -7.90
C GLY A 29 6.82 -14.44 -8.87
N ASP A 30 6.51 -15.67 -9.31
CA ASP A 30 5.28 -15.92 -10.09
C ASP A 30 4.06 -15.75 -9.16
N PRO A 31 3.13 -14.81 -9.43
CA PRO A 31 1.96 -14.58 -8.60
C PRO A 31 1.02 -15.78 -8.53
N LYS A 32 1.13 -16.76 -9.43
CA LYS A 32 0.35 -18.01 -9.40
C LYS A 32 1.03 -19.11 -8.58
N SER A 33 2.28 -18.94 -8.18
CA SER A 33 3.00 -19.94 -7.39
C SER A 33 2.36 -20.11 -6.01
N ILE A 34 2.42 -21.34 -5.50
CA ILE A 34 1.82 -21.69 -4.21
C ILE A 34 2.40 -20.81 -3.09
N THR A 35 3.70 -20.56 -3.10
CA THR A 35 4.38 -19.71 -2.10
C THR A 35 3.88 -18.27 -2.13
N VAL A 36 3.76 -17.65 -3.31
CA VAL A 36 3.28 -16.26 -3.42
C VAL A 36 1.80 -16.17 -3.04
N GLN A 37 0.97 -17.13 -3.47
CA GLN A 37 -0.44 -17.20 -3.10
C GLN A 37 -0.65 -17.38 -1.58
N GLU A 38 0.23 -18.12 -0.91
CA GLU A 38 0.21 -18.29 0.55
C GLU A 38 0.57 -16.99 1.27
N ILE A 39 1.59 -16.26 0.81
CA ILE A 39 1.96 -14.96 1.38
C ILE A 39 0.82 -13.95 1.22
N LEU A 40 0.18 -13.91 0.04
CA LEU A 40 -0.98 -13.06 -0.23
C LEU A 40 -2.20 -13.44 0.63
N PHE A 41 -2.34 -14.73 0.98
CA PHE A 41 -3.37 -15.17 1.91
C PHE A 41 -3.12 -14.59 3.31
N TRP A 42 -1.91 -14.72 3.86
CA TRP A 42 -1.60 -14.13 5.18
C TRP A 42 -1.75 -12.62 5.21
N GLN A 43 -1.37 -11.97 4.12
CA GLN A 43 -1.58 -10.55 3.92
C GLN A 43 -3.08 -10.20 3.94
N SER A 44 -3.93 -10.92 3.21
CA SER A 44 -5.38 -10.65 3.17
C SER A 44 -6.03 -10.89 4.53
N GLN A 45 -5.63 -11.93 5.27
CA GLN A 45 -6.10 -12.17 6.65
C GLN A 45 -5.72 -11.02 7.59
N THR A 46 -4.49 -10.50 7.47
CA THR A 46 -4.02 -9.37 8.27
C THR A 46 -4.81 -8.10 7.98
N ILE A 47 -5.02 -7.80 6.70
CA ILE A 47 -5.81 -6.64 6.26
C ILE A 47 -7.27 -6.76 6.75
N GLN A 48 -7.89 -7.94 6.58
CA GLN A 48 -9.25 -8.25 7.03
C GLN A 48 -9.42 -8.01 8.53
N MET A 49 -8.49 -8.54 9.35
CA MET A 49 -8.50 -8.34 10.79
C MET A 49 -8.40 -6.85 11.16
N MET A 50 -7.49 -6.11 10.53
CA MET A 50 -7.31 -4.67 10.81
C MET A 50 -8.59 -3.88 10.52
N TYR A 51 -9.22 -4.11 9.37
CA TYR A 51 -10.44 -3.40 9.00
C TYR A 51 -11.63 -3.78 9.88
N GLN A 52 -11.79 -5.05 10.26
CA GLN A 52 -12.85 -5.47 11.20
C GLN A 52 -12.71 -4.80 12.57
N VAL A 53 -11.49 -4.67 13.09
CA VAL A 53 -11.22 -3.96 14.35
C VAL A 53 -11.64 -2.49 14.25
N ILE A 54 -11.30 -1.82 13.15
CA ILE A 54 -11.64 -0.41 12.91
C ILE A 54 -13.15 -0.23 12.73
N ALA A 55 -13.78 -1.04 11.88
CA ALA A 55 -15.22 -0.97 11.60
C ALA A 55 -16.07 -1.22 12.85
N THR A 56 -15.66 -2.21 13.66
CA THR A 56 -16.31 -2.48 14.96
C THR A 56 -16.24 -1.26 15.87
N GLU A 57 -15.10 -0.57 15.92
CA GLU A 57 -14.94 0.63 16.75
C GLU A 57 -15.76 1.82 16.24
N LEU A 58 -15.81 2.05 14.92
CA LEU A 58 -16.65 3.11 14.34
C LEU A 58 -18.12 2.88 14.70
N LYS A 59 -18.58 1.63 14.63
CA LYS A 59 -19.94 1.24 15.02
C LYS A 59 -20.19 1.42 16.52
N SER A 60 -19.26 1.01 17.40
CA SER A 60 -19.42 1.17 18.85
C SER A 60 -19.45 2.63 19.28
N MET A 61 -18.67 3.49 18.61
CA MET A 61 -18.63 4.92 18.85
C MET A 61 -19.76 5.70 18.14
N GLN A 62 -20.65 5.00 17.42
CA GLN A 62 -21.79 5.55 16.68
C GLN A 62 -21.39 6.60 15.62
N ILE A 63 -20.22 6.41 14.98
CA ILE A 63 -19.74 7.26 13.89
C ILE A 63 -20.22 6.64 12.57
N LEU A 64 -21.45 6.97 12.16
CA LEU A 64 -22.13 6.32 11.04
C LEU A 64 -21.70 6.86 9.66
N ASP A 65 -21.19 8.09 9.59
CA ASP A 65 -20.82 8.77 8.34
C ASP A 65 -19.34 8.59 7.97
N SER A 66 -18.65 7.61 8.56
CA SER A 66 -17.23 7.36 8.31
C SER A 66 -16.98 5.94 7.83
N HIS A 67 -16.01 5.80 6.93
CA HIS A 67 -15.57 4.53 6.39
C HIS A 67 -14.24 4.10 7.03
N PRO A 68 -13.94 2.80 7.21
CA PRO A 68 -12.63 2.36 7.70
C PRO A 68 -11.44 2.91 6.87
N GLN A 69 -11.66 3.15 5.57
CA GLN A 69 -10.65 3.76 4.68
C GLN A 69 -10.46 5.27 4.88
N ASP A 70 -11.22 5.92 5.75
CA ASP A 70 -10.88 7.27 6.24
C ASP A 70 -9.68 7.22 7.21
N TYR A 71 -9.30 6.04 7.71
CA TYR A 71 -8.25 5.82 8.71
C TYR A 71 -7.13 4.90 8.24
N LEU A 72 -7.42 3.85 7.48
CA LEU A 72 -6.42 2.88 7.03
C LEU A 72 -6.52 2.66 5.53
N ASN A 73 -5.43 2.86 4.81
CA ASN A 73 -5.39 2.67 3.37
C ASN A 73 -4.19 1.87 2.92
N PHE A 74 -4.42 0.94 1.98
CA PHE A 74 -3.40 0.13 1.34
C PHE A 74 -3.28 0.53 -0.14
N TYR A 75 -2.04 0.62 -0.60
CA TYR A 75 -1.67 0.99 -1.96
C TYR A 75 -0.56 0.08 -2.48
N CYS A 76 -0.45 0.01 -3.80
CA CYS A 76 0.74 -0.53 -4.46
C CYS A 76 1.24 0.47 -5.50
N LEU A 77 2.40 0.19 -6.11
CA LEU A 77 2.95 1.04 -7.16
C LEU A 77 2.90 0.34 -8.52
N GLY A 78 2.63 1.10 -9.56
CA GLY A 78 2.65 0.63 -10.94
C GLY A 78 3.10 1.71 -11.91
N ASN A 79 3.56 1.27 -13.07
CA ASN A 79 3.86 2.14 -14.18
C ASN A 79 3.18 1.65 -15.45
N ARG A 80 2.91 2.58 -16.35
CA ARG A 80 2.37 2.32 -17.68
C ARG A 80 2.98 3.30 -18.66
N GLU A 81 3.66 2.80 -19.70
CA GLU A 81 4.47 3.62 -20.61
C GLU A 81 4.14 3.33 -22.05
N GLU A 82 3.92 4.38 -22.85
CA GLU A 82 3.65 4.18 -24.28
C GLU A 82 4.91 3.70 -24.99
N ILE A 83 4.86 2.54 -25.64
CA ILE A 83 5.99 2.04 -26.43
C ILE A 83 6.04 2.82 -27.75
N PRO A 84 7.13 3.57 -28.04
CA PRO A 84 7.26 4.29 -29.30
C PRO A 84 7.21 3.33 -30.50
N GLY A 85 6.49 3.72 -31.56
CA GLY A 85 6.24 2.87 -32.73
C GLY A 85 7.49 2.33 -33.46
N SER A 86 8.67 2.91 -33.23
CA SER A 86 9.96 2.43 -33.75
C SER A 86 10.50 1.18 -33.04
N ILE A 87 10.15 0.95 -31.77
CA ILE A 87 10.62 -0.18 -30.96
C ILE A 87 9.72 -1.40 -31.17
N ALA A 88 8.42 -1.18 -31.39
CA ALA A 88 7.41 -2.22 -31.60
C ALA A 88 7.68 -3.14 -32.81
N GLN A 89 8.53 -2.72 -33.76
CA GLN A 89 8.87 -3.50 -34.97
C GLN A 89 10.06 -4.46 -34.77
N SER A 90 10.75 -4.41 -33.62
CA SER A 90 11.98 -5.19 -33.39
C SER A 90 11.74 -6.58 -32.78
N SER A 91 10.54 -6.87 -32.27
CA SER A 91 10.15 -8.20 -31.77
C SER A 91 9.72 -9.11 -32.91
N GLY A 92 10.69 -9.50 -33.74
CA GLY A 92 10.56 -10.58 -34.71
C GLY A 92 10.55 -11.95 -34.03
N ASN A 93 9.76 -12.86 -34.62
CA ASN A 93 9.63 -14.30 -34.34
C ASN A 93 8.82 -14.73 -33.09
N GLY A 94 7.58 -15.17 -33.34
CA GLY A 94 6.99 -16.41 -32.80
C GLY A 94 6.69 -16.55 -31.31
N ASP A 95 7.35 -15.82 -30.43
CA ASP A 95 7.10 -15.87 -28.98
C ASP A 95 5.86 -15.06 -28.64
N LYS A 96 4.93 -15.66 -27.87
CA LYS A 96 3.75 -14.97 -27.37
C LYS A 96 4.20 -13.77 -26.54
N VAL A 97 3.99 -12.58 -27.10
CA VAL A 97 4.15 -11.30 -26.40
C VAL A 97 3.36 -11.39 -25.09
N SER A 98 4.02 -11.12 -23.97
CA SER A 98 3.36 -11.13 -22.66
C SER A 98 2.24 -10.09 -22.62
N ASP A 99 1.15 -10.38 -21.90
CA ASP A 99 0.05 -9.42 -21.75
C ASP A 99 0.55 -8.10 -21.13
N SER A 100 1.54 -8.14 -20.25
CA SER A 100 2.18 -6.93 -19.70
C SER A 100 2.85 -6.05 -20.77
N TYR A 101 3.50 -6.65 -21.78
CA TYR A 101 4.02 -5.89 -22.92
C TYR A 101 2.88 -5.35 -23.78
N LYS A 102 1.84 -6.15 -24.02
CA LYS A 102 0.66 -5.74 -24.81
C LYS A 102 -0.06 -4.54 -24.18
N PHE A 103 -0.27 -4.56 -22.87
CA PHE A 103 -0.95 -3.49 -22.13
C PHE A 103 0.02 -2.40 -21.62
N GLN A 104 1.32 -2.62 -21.82
CA GLN A 104 2.43 -1.70 -21.55
C GLN A 104 2.49 -1.26 -20.10
N ARG A 105 2.18 -2.18 -19.18
CA ARG A 105 2.06 -1.93 -17.75
C ARG A 105 2.75 -3.00 -16.92
N PHE A 106 3.29 -2.60 -15.79
CA PHE A 106 3.78 -3.52 -14.76
C PHE A 106 3.84 -2.84 -13.39
N MET A 107 3.94 -3.63 -12.33
CA MET A 107 4.16 -3.07 -11.00
C MET A 107 5.54 -2.40 -10.91
N ILE A 108 5.63 -1.31 -10.15
CA ILE A 108 6.90 -0.87 -9.59
C ILE A 108 7.06 -1.64 -8.28
N TYR A 109 8.10 -2.45 -8.19
CA TYR A 109 8.25 -3.35 -7.05
C TYR A 109 8.67 -2.58 -5.79
N VAL A 110 7.83 -2.61 -4.76
CA VAL A 110 8.10 -1.97 -3.47
C VAL A 110 8.97 -2.90 -2.63
N HIS A 111 10.28 -2.68 -2.67
CA HIS A 111 11.24 -3.40 -1.84
C HIS A 111 11.64 -2.62 -0.57
N ALA A 112 11.01 -1.47 -0.32
CA ALA A 112 11.31 -0.63 0.83
C ALA A 112 10.88 -1.27 2.15
N LYS A 113 11.67 -1.04 3.21
CA LYS A 113 11.32 -1.38 4.60
C LYS A 113 11.57 -0.16 5.47
N GLY A 114 10.53 0.63 5.63
CA GLY A 114 10.61 1.84 6.43
C GLY A 114 9.24 2.32 6.89
N MET A 115 9.26 3.25 7.83
CA MET A 115 8.07 3.85 8.43
C MET A 115 8.39 5.29 8.80
N ILE A 116 7.47 6.19 8.46
CA ILE A 116 7.52 7.60 8.89
C ILE A 116 6.34 7.81 9.85
N VAL A 117 6.61 8.43 10.99
CA VAL A 117 5.62 8.71 12.02
C VAL A 117 5.61 10.20 12.31
N ASP A 118 4.44 10.82 12.14
CA ASP A 118 4.12 12.22 12.47
C ASP A 118 5.10 13.26 11.88
N ASP A 119 5.75 12.92 10.75
CA ASP A 119 6.83 13.69 10.10
C ASP A 119 8.03 14.03 11.01
N GLU A 120 8.13 13.37 12.17
CA GLU A 120 9.16 13.57 13.21
C GLU A 120 10.14 12.41 13.30
N TYR A 121 9.66 11.17 13.15
CA TYR A 121 10.45 9.97 13.38
C TYR A 121 10.42 9.07 12.14
N VAL A 122 11.58 8.48 11.81
CA VAL A 122 11.71 7.54 10.70
C VAL A 122 12.43 6.28 11.13
N ILE A 123 11.97 5.14 10.63
CA ILE A 123 12.68 3.87 10.65
C ILE A 123 13.02 3.49 9.21
N VAL A 124 14.27 3.09 8.97
CA VAL A 124 14.72 2.52 7.69
C VAL A 124 15.60 1.31 7.97
N GLY A 125 15.39 0.21 7.25
CA GLY A 125 16.18 -1.01 7.46
C GLY A 125 15.96 -2.08 6.41
N SER A 126 16.25 -3.33 6.79
CA SER A 126 16.05 -4.52 5.97
C SER A 126 14.80 -5.33 6.36
N ALA A 127 14.31 -5.15 7.60
CA ALA A 127 13.23 -5.95 8.18
C ALA A 127 11.87 -5.71 7.51
N ASN A 128 11.30 -6.74 6.88
CA ASN A 128 9.93 -6.73 6.40
C ASN A 128 8.91 -6.71 7.56
N ILE A 129 7.67 -6.33 7.29
CA ILE A 129 6.57 -6.46 8.26
C ILE A 129 5.99 -7.88 8.17
N ASN A 130 6.77 -8.85 8.61
CA ASN A 130 6.39 -10.26 8.66
C ASN A 130 7.15 -10.98 9.79
N GLN A 131 6.75 -12.20 10.13
CA GLN A 131 7.36 -12.97 11.21
C GLN A 131 8.81 -13.34 10.87
N ARG A 132 9.13 -13.62 9.60
CA ARG A 132 10.51 -13.88 9.14
C ARG A 132 11.51 -12.81 9.58
N SER A 133 11.16 -11.54 9.41
CA SER A 133 12.02 -10.42 9.77
C SER A 133 11.86 -9.97 11.23
N LEU A 134 10.64 -10.02 11.79
CA LEU A 134 10.35 -9.44 13.12
C LEU A 134 10.54 -10.41 14.29
N ALA A 135 10.71 -11.71 14.06
CA ALA A 135 10.89 -12.69 15.14
C ALA A 135 12.21 -12.55 15.91
N GLY A 136 13.25 -11.98 15.29
CA GLY A 136 14.61 -11.88 15.83
C GLY A 136 15.39 -13.21 15.90
N SER A 137 14.72 -14.35 15.73
CA SER A 137 15.30 -15.70 15.71
C SER A 137 15.23 -16.41 14.35
N LYS A 138 14.66 -15.74 13.34
CA LYS A 138 14.57 -16.22 11.96
C LYS A 138 15.66 -15.56 11.11
N ASP A 139 15.32 -14.60 10.24
CA ASP A 139 16.32 -13.89 9.44
C ASP A 139 17.01 -12.81 10.30
N THR A 140 18.29 -12.56 10.03
CA THR A 140 19.04 -11.49 10.69
C THR A 140 18.78 -10.17 9.98
N GLU A 141 18.28 -9.19 10.70
CA GLU A 141 17.88 -7.89 10.15
C GLU A 141 18.61 -6.74 10.85
N ILE A 142 18.70 -5.60 10.17
CA ILE A 142 19.18 -4.35 10.75
C ILE A 142 18.23 -3.21 10.38
N ALA A 143 18.00 -2.31 11.33
CA ALA A 143 17.25 -1.09 11.11
C ALA A 143 17.83 0.05 11.94
N MET A 144 17.68 1.27 11.45
CA MET A 144 17.95 2.49 12.20
C MET A 144 16.66 3.26 12.43
N GLY A 145 16.56 3.88 13.59
CA GLY A 145 15.50 4.81 13.94
C GLY A 145 16.11 6.16 14.26
N ALA A 146 15.53 7.23 13.73
CA ALA A 146 16.00 8.58 14.01
C ALA A 146 14.89 9.63 13.97
N TYR A 147 15.15 10.72 14.67
CA TYR A 147 14.39 11.96 14.66
C TYR A 147 15.34 13.14 14.74
N GLN A 148 14.83 14.33 14.44
CA GLN A 148 15.59 15.58 14.59
C GLN A 148 15.07 16.35 15.81
N PRO A 149 15.85 16.51 16.90
CA PRO A 149 15.35 17.11 18.15
C PRO A 149 14.75 18.51 17.98
N HIS A 150 15.31 19.34 17.09
CA HIS A 150 14.80 20.68 16.79
C HIS A 150 13.59 20.70 15.83
N TYR A 151 13.13 19.54 15.38
CA TYR A 151 11.95 19.35 14.55
C TYR A 151 11.05 18.27 15.17
N ALA A 152 10.90 18.32 16.50
CA ALA A 152 10.00 17.48 17.27
C ALA A 152 8.70 18.24 17.61
N TRP A 153 7.58 17.52 17.69
CA TRP A 153 6.29 18.06 18.13
C TRP A 153 6.39 18.68 19.53
N THR A 154 7.12 18.04 20.44
CA THR A 154 7.32 18.48 21.83
C THR A 154 8.03 19.83 21.92
N GLU A 155 9.00 20.09 21.05
CA GLU A 155 9.82 21.29 21.07
C GLU A 155 9.12 22.48 20.39
N LYS A 156 8.55 22.28 19.20
CA LYS A 156 8.04 23.40 18.40
C LYS A 156 6.54 23.66 18.54
N GLN A 157 5.78 22.74 19.15
CA GLN A 157 4.31 22.83 19.29
C GLN A 157 3.60 23.12 17.94
N ARG A 158 4.22 22.71 16.84
CA ARG A 158 3.72 22.82 15.46
C ARG A 158 4.27 21.65 14.65
N HIS A 159 3.65 21.40 13.50
CA HIS A 159 4.05 20.35 12.58
C HIS A 159 5.57 20.38 12.30
N PRO A 160 6.30 19.28 12.59
CA PRO A 160 7.66 19.04 12.14
C PRO A 160 7.84 19.28 10.64
N GLN A 161 8.76 20.18 10.29
CA GLN A 161 9.14 20.46 8.90
C GLN A 161 10.65 20.30 8.72
N GLY A 162 11.14 19.15 9.16
CA GLY A 162 12.54 18.74 9.04
C GLY A 162 12.84 17.95 7.76
N GLN A 163 13.94 17.21 7.78
CA GLN A 163 14.33 16.27 6.72
C GLN A 163 13.32 15.13 6.57
N ILE A 164 12.71 14.66 7.65
CA ILE A 164 11.73 13.55 7.60
C ILE A 164 10.46 13.99 6.87
N TYR A 165 9.91 15.16 7.22
CA TYR A 165 8.86 15.83 6.45
C TYR A 165 9.22 15.97 4.96
N GLY A 166 10.42 16.50 4.67
CA GLY A 166 10.89 16.70 3.30
C GLY A 166 10.99 15.39 2.52
N TYR A 167 11.50 14.34 3.16
CA TYR A 167 11.61 12.99 2.59
C TYR A 167 10.23 12.40 2.28
N ARG A 168 9.29 12.50 3.23
CA ARG A 168 7.90 12.05 3.06
C ARG A 168 7.21 12.79 1.92
N MET A 169 7.32 14.12 1.87
CA MET A 169 6.82 14.94 0.76
C MET A 169 7.45 14.53 -0.59
N SER A 170 8.75 14.23 -0.63
CA SER A 170 9.44 13.80 -1.85
C SER A 170 8.93 12.45 -2.35
N LEU A 171 8.73 11.47 -1.46
CA LEU A 171 8.12 10.18 -1.81
C LEU A 171 6.70 10.36 -2.34
N TRP A 172 5.93 11.26 -1.71
CA TRP A 172 4.59 11.58 -2.18
C TRP A 172 4.61 12.27 -3.55
N ALA A 173 5.57 13.15 -3.82
CA ALA A 173 5.74 13.75 -5.14
C ALA A 173 6.01 12.69 -6.22
N GLU A 174 6.87 11.72 -5.93
CA GLU A 174 7.16 10.58 -6.80
C GLU A 174 5.90 9.74 -7.05
N HIS A 175 5.22 9.32 -5.99
CA HIS A 175 4.12 8.37 -6.11
C HIS A 175 2.81 9.01 -6.60
N LEU A 176 2.53 10.26 -6.25
CA LEU A 176 1.30 10.97 -6.64
C LEU A 176 1.49 11.83 -7.90
N GLY A 177 2.72 12.02 -8.36
CA GLY A 177 3.08 12.82 -9.54
C GLY A 177 2.93 14.34 -9.36
N ARG A 178 2.58 14.81 -8.17
CA ARG A 178 2.42 16.24 -7.84
C ARG A 178 2.48 16.49 -6.33
N ILE A 179 2.61 17.75 -5.96
CA ILE A 179 2.49 18.23 -4.59
C ILE A 179 1.26 19.13 -4.46
N GLU A 180 0.46 18.88 -3.43
CA GLU A 180 -0.71 19.68 -3.09
C GLU A 180 -0.64 20.16 -1.64
N GLU A 181 -1.32 21.26 -1.32
CA GLU A 181 -1.32 21.84 0.03
C GLU A 181 -1.87 20.87 1.07
N CYS A 182 -2.87 20.06 0.71
CA CYS A 182 -3.45 19.08 1.63
C CYS A 182 -2.44 18.00 2.06
N PHE A 183 -1.40 17.73 1.27
CA PHE A 183 -0.37 16.73 1.61
C PHE A 183 0.53 17.19 2.76
N LYS A 184 0.46 18.45 3.18
CA LYS A 184 1.18 18.94 4.35
C LYS A 184 0.57 18.44 5.66
N GLU A 185 -0.70 18.04 5.67
CA GLU A 185 -1.43 17.56 6.85
C GLU A 185 -1.99 16.15 6.54
N PRO A 186 -1.13 15.11 6.56
CA PRO A 186 -1.50 13.77 6.10
C PRO A 186 -2.65 13.15 6.91
N GLU A 187 -2.82 13.51 8.18
CA GLU A 187 -3.94 13.06 9.01
C GLU A 187 -5.31 13.61 8.56
N ALA A 188 -5.33 14.75 7.86
CA ALA A 188 -6.57 15.41 7.49
C ALA A 188 -7.41 14.55 6.55
N LEU A 189 -8.73 14.48 6.78
CA LEU A 189 -9.65 13.70 5.95
C LEU A 189 -9.62 14.14 4.48
N THR A 190 -9.42 15.44 4.23
CA THR A 190 -9.24 15.99 2.89
C THR A 190 -8.00 15.42 2.20
N CYS A 191 -6.90 15.26 2.92
CA CYS A 191 -5.67 14.65 2.42
C CYS A 191 -5.88 13.16 2.10
N VAL A 192 -6.44 12.39 3.04
CA VAL A 192 -6.76 10.96 2.85
C VAL A 192 -7.64 10.75 1.60
N ARG A 193 -8.70 11.55 1.45
CA ARG A 193 -9.59 11.48 0.29
C ARG A 193 -8.88 11.85 -1.01
N LYS A 194 -8.00 12.85 -0.98
CA LYS A 194 -7.24 13.27 -2.17
C LYS A 194 -6.26 12.18 -2.64
N VAL A 195 -5.56 11.56 -1.70
CA VAL A 195 -4.65 10.43 -2.00
C VAL A 195 -5.44 9.25 -2.54
N ASN A 196 -6.60 8.93 -1.96
CA ASN A 196 -7.47 7.86 -2.44
C ASN A 196 -8.04 8.14 -3.84
N GLU A 197 -8.48 9.37 -4.12
CA GLU A 197 -8.96 9.79 -5.44
C GLU A 197 -7.90 9.52 -6.52
N VAL A 198 -6.67 10.02 -6.32
CA VAL A 198 -5.55 9.79 -7.27
C VAL A 198 -5.26 8.31 -7.43
N ALA A 199 -5.21 7.55 -6.34
CA ALA A 199 -4.90 6.13 -6.36
C ALA A 199 -5.98 5.28 -7.06
N GLU A 200 -7.25 5.65 -6.93
CA GLU A 200 -8.39 4.99 -7.58
C GLU A 200 -8.46 5.34 -9.07
N GLU A 201 -8.22 6.60 -9.44
CA GLU A 201 -8.10 7.03 -10.84
C GLU A 201 -6.93 6.33 -11.53
N ASN A 202 -5.77 6.27 -10.87
CA ASN A 202 -4.63 5.54 -11.40
C ASN A 202 -4.90 4.04 -11.53
N TRP A 203 -5.62 3.41 -10.60
CA TRP A 203 -6.00 2.00 -10.76
C TRP A 203 -6.86 1.79 -12.02
N LYS A 204 -7.87 2.65 -12.24
CA LYS A 204 -8.71 2.61 -13.45
C LYS A 204 -7.88 2.77 -14.72
N SER A 205 -6.97 3.73 -14.75
CA SER A 205 -6.06 3.95 -15.89
C SER A 205 -5.07 2.79 -16.05
N TYR A 206 -4.56 2.24 -14.96
CA TYR A 206 -3.66 1.09 -14.98
C TYR A 206 -4.37 -0.13 -15.58
N THR A 207 -5.62 -0.39 -15.22
CA THR A 207 -6.36 -1.57 -15.69
C THR A 207 -7.07 -1.40 -17.05
N ALA A 208 -7.20 -0.16 -17.55
CA ALA A 208 -7.88 0.12 -18.82
C ALA A 208 -7.30 -0.65 -20.02
N GLU A 209 -8.18 -1.12 -20.92
CA GLU A 209 -7.78 -1.84 -22.13
C GLU A 209 -6.87 -1.00 -23.04
N ASN A 210 -7.25 0.25 -23.28
CA ASN A 210 -6.46 1.20 -24.05
C ASN A 210 -5.42 1.89 -23.16
N PHE A 211 -4.29 2.27 -23.76
CA PHE A 211 -3.25 3.04 -23.08
C PHE A 211 -3.83 4.34 -22.50
N THR A 212 -3.56 4.55 -21.21
CA THR A 212 -3.86 5.79 -20.50
C THR A 212 -2.69 6.09 -19.59
N GLN A 213 -2.23 7.34 -19.61
CA GLN A 213 -1.12 7.77 -18.79
C GLN A 213 -1.56 7.84 -17.32
N LEU A 214 -0.71 7.35 -16.41
CA LEU A 214 -0.92 7.44 -14.97
C LEU A 214 -0.50 8.82 -14.45
N GLN A 215 -1.16 9.28 -13.39
CA GLN A 215 -0.67 10.40 -12.59
C GLN A 215 0.27 9.88 -11.49
N GLY A 216 1.57 9.90 -11.74
CA GLY A 216 2.52 9.25 -10.84
C GLY A 216 2.36 7.72 -10.89
N HIS A 217 2.50 7.06 -9.74
CA HIS A 217 2.65 5.61 -9.64
C HIS A 217 1.75 4.95 -8.60
N LEU A 218 1.13 5.72 -7.71
CA LEU A 218 0.32 5.19 -6.61
C LEU A 218 -0.98 4.60 -7.14
N LEU A 219 -1.21 3.32 -6.87
CA LEU A 219 -2.43 2.59 -7.21
C LEU A 219 -3.14 2.20 -5.91
N LYS A 220 -4.47 2.31 -5.88
CA LYS A 220 -5.25 1.71 -4.80
C LYS A 220 -5.00 0.21 -4.79
N TYR A 221 -4.67 -0.38 -3.64
CA TYR A 221 -4.48 -1.83 -3.58
C TYR A 221 -5.81 -2.52 -3.98
N PRO A 222 -5.81 -3.54 -4.86
CA PRO A 222 -7.01 -3.96 -5.58
C PRO A 222 -7.97 -4.84 -4.77
N ILE A 223 -8.35 -4.37 -3.58
CA ILE A 223 -9.33 -5.00 -2.67
C ILE A 223 -10.53 -4.09 -2.41
N HIS A 224 -11.70 -4.71 -2.35
CA HIS A 224 -12.90 -4.04 -1.84
C HIS A 224 -12.89 -4.09 -0.31
N VAL A 225 -13.30 -3.00 0.33
CA VAL A 225 -13.45 -2.91 1.78
C VAL A 225 -14.85 -2.39 2.08
N GLY A 226 -15.65 -3.18 2.78
CA GLY A 226 -16.99 -2.80 3.23
C GLY A 226 -16.94 -1.92 4.48
N ALA A 227 -18.04 -1.22 4.74
CA ALA A 227 -18.21 -0.41 5.96
C ALA A 227 -18.22 -1.26 7.25
N ASP A 228 -18.52 -2.56 7.13
CA ASP A 228 -18.42 -3.56 8.20
C ASP A 228 -17.00 -4.10 8.39
N GLY A 229 -16.05 -3.64 7.57
CA GLY A 229 -14.66 -4.06 7.58
C GLY A 229 -14.39 -5.35 6.79
N ASN A 230 -15.39 -5.93 6.13
CA ASN A 230 -15.18 -7.11 5.28
C ASN A 230 -14.34 -6.75 4.06
N VAL A 231 -13.37 -7.60 3.74
CA VAL A 231 -12.42 -7.43 2.65
C VAL A 231 -12.71 -8.48 1.59
N GLY A 232 -12.85 -8.03 0.36
CA GLY A 232 -13.12 -8.88 -0.80
C GLY A 232 -12.25 -8.49 -2.00
N PRO A 233 -12.29 -9.28 -3.09
CA PRO A 233 -11.72 -8.84 -4.36
C PRO A 233 -12.48 -7.61 -4.86
N LEU A 234 -11.83 -6.73 -5.62
CA LEU A 234 -12.59 -5.75 -6.39
C LEU A 234 -13.51 -6.48 -7.38
N PRO A 235 -14.73 -5.96 -7.65
CA PRO A 235 -15.57 -6.49 -8.73
C PRO A 235 -14.78 -6.57 -10.03
N GLU A 236 -14.87 -7.69 -10.74
CA GLU A 236 -14.15 -7.97 -12.01
C GLU A 236 -12.63 -8.19 -11.88
N TYR A 237 -12.04 -7.98 -10.70
CA TYR A 237 -10.60 -8.15 -10.44
C TYR A 237 -10.38 -9.20 -9.35
N GLU A 238 -10.66 -10.47 -9.65
CA GLU A 238 -10.29 -11.59 -8.77
C GLU A 238 -8.78 -11.89 -8.82
N ASN A 239 -8.16 -11.67 -9.99
CA ASN A 239 -6.75 -11.92 -10.24
C ASN A 239 -6.00 -10.65 -10.64
N PHE A 240 -4.68 -10.63 -10.48
CA PHE A 240 -3.86 -9.53 -10.96
C PHE A 240 -3.92 -9.41 -12.50
N PRO A 241 -3.94 -8.18 -13.03
CA PRO A 241 -3.98 -7.95 -14.48
C PRO A 241 -2.75 -8.57 -15.16
N ASP A 242 -2.97 -9.17 -16.34
CA ASP A 242 -1.95 -9.72 -17.27
C ASP A 242 -1.21 -10.98 -16.79
N VAL A 243 -0.93 -11.08 -15.49
CA VAL A 243 -0.09 -12.14 -14.92
C VAL A 243 -0.89 -13.23 -14.20
N GLY A 244 -2.13 -12.94 -13.83
CA GLY A 244 -3.00 -13.83 -13.07
C GLY A 244 -2.59 -13.96 -11.59
N GLY A 245 -3.09 -14.99 -10.91
CA GLY A 245 -2.92 -15.19 -9.47
C GLY A 245 -3.93 -14.37 -8.67
N ARG A 246 -4.55 -14.98 -7.65
CA ARG A 246 -5.64 -14.36 -6.89
C ARG A 246 -5.10 -13.23 -6.04
N ILE A 247 -5.77 -12.08 -6.05
CA ILE A 247 -5.35 -10.89 -5.30
C ILE A 247 -5.38 -11.11 -3.78
N LEU A 248 -6.37 -11.87 -3.30
CA LEU A 248 -6.50 -12.23 -1.88
C LEU A 248 -5.65 -13.44 -1.47
N GLY A 249 -4.88 -13.98 -2.41
CA GLY A 249 -4.12 -15.21 -2.24
C GLY A 249 -5.00 -16.46 -2.17
N ASN A 250 -4.36 -17.57 -1.85
CA ASN A 250 -5.02 -18.85 -1.67
C ASN A 250 -4.24 -19.69 -0.67
N HIS A 251 -4.90 -20.15 0.39
CA HIS A 251 -4.25 -20.96 1.41
C HIS A 251 -3.87 -22.34 0.87
N ALA A 252 -2.66 -22.78 1.19
CA ALA A 252 -2.03 -23.99 0.76
C ALA A 252 -1.54 -24.76 2.00
N PRO A 253 -2.31 -25.74 2.51
CA PRO A 253 -1.97 -26.47 3.74
C PRO A 253 -0.71 -27.34 3.61
N THR A 254 -0.16 -27.45 2.39
CA THR A 254 1.07 -28.20 2.10
C THR A 254 2.35 -27.42 2.36
N ILE A 255 2.28 -26.08 2.55
CA ILE A 255 3.44 -25.25 2.88
C ILE A 255 3.36 -24.88 4.37
N PRO A 256 4.37 -25.23 5.18
CA PRO A 256 4.41 -24.80 6.58
C PRO A 256 4.45 -23.27 6.72
N ASP A 257 3.61 -22.71 7.58
CA ASP A 257 3.52 -21.26 7.85
C ASP A 257 4.88 -20.63 8.15
N VAL A 258 5.81 -21.35 8.79
CA VAL A 258 7.14 -20.85 9.12
C VAL A 258 7.92 -20.34 7.90
N LEU A 259 7.61 -20.86 6.70
CA LEU A 259 8.25 -20.49 5.43
C LEU A 259 7.62 -19.25 4.79
N THR A 260 6.34 -18.98 5.04
CA THR A 260 5.53 -17.95 4.36
C THR A 260 5.05 -16.84 5.28
N THR A 261 5.33 -16.94 6.59
CA THR A 261 5.11 -15.91 7.62
C THR A 261 6.38 -15.20 8.05
#